data_AF-A0AAD2GA84-F1
#
_entry.id   AF-A0AAD2GA84-F1
#
_cell.length_a   1.000
_cell.length_b   1.000
_cell.length_c   1.000
_cell.angle_alpha   90.00
_cell.angle_beta   90.00
_cell.angle_gamma   90.00
#
_symmetry.space_group_name_H-M   'P 1'
#
loop_
_entity.id
_entity.type
_entity.pdbx_description
1 polymer ?
#
loop_
_entity_poly.entity_id
_entity_poly.type
_entity_poly.pdbx_seq_one_letter_code
_entity_poly.pdbx_strand_id
1 'polypeptide(L)'
;MSLQLEEALFENNTLGYFNLHCGNSSQALNAVAHRDMVVEKLQQINRRAAKASDENTTTTMLMNAYHGTRLSGEMSYPNFKGDCRKLNYPNVDLLYQACDMAKVDCGHILIYRDPYAIMRSTNRRKFHNDSSIVAGIHMYTSMLSIIQTQLWTHSHRTLGCWSVLDPTEDVWQSIQRIFGWESRIEMAKAVRKIYWNPKPLLEEEKELIVPTIYAPYMDSFLRHHEDSVELCRQQAEANTHY
;
A
#
# COMPACT_ATOMS: atom_id res chain seq x y z
N MET A 1 1.51 -5.93 18.03
CA MET A 1 1.67 -4.49 18.34
C MET A 1 1.23 -3.66 17.15
N SER A 2 1.67 -4.03 15.95
CA SER A 2 1.09 -3.58 14.68
C SER A 2 -0.43 -3.71 14.67
N LEU A 3 -1.01 -4.80 15.21
CA LEU A 3 -2.45 -5.05 15.24
C LEU A 3 -3.31 -3.87 15.73
N GLN A 4 -2.92 -3.15 16.80
CA GLN A 4 -3.71 -2.01 17.30
C GLN A 4 -3.64 -0.77 16.41
N LEU A 5 -2.50 -0.59 15.73
CA LEU A 5 -2.34 0.47 14.74
C LEU A 5 -3.05 0.08 13.43
N GLU A 6 -2.96 -1.19 13.02
CA GLU A 6 -3.70 -1.77 11.91
C GLU A 6 -5.22 -1.59 12.13
N GLU A 7 -5.72 -1.89 13.33
CA GLU A 7 -7.12 -1.68 13.68
C GLU A 7 -7.50 -0.19 13.57
N ALA A 8 -6.73 0.71 14.19
CA ALA A 8 -6.99 2.15 14.13
C ALA A 8 -6.96 2.71 12.70
N LEU A 9 -6.08 2.19 11.83
CA LEU A 9 -5.95 2.64 10.44
C LEU A 9 -7.01 2.02 9.52
N PHE A 10 -7.38 0.76 9.73
CA PHE A 10 -8.06 -0.04 8.69
C PHE A 10 -9.35 -0.75 9.11
N GLU A 11 -9.75 -0.81 10.39
CA GLU A 11 -10.79 -1.75 10.86
C GLU A 11 -12.07 -1.82 9.99
N ASN A 12 -12.45 -3.07 9.70
CA ASN A 12 -13.50 -3.51 8.77
C ASN A 12 -14.92 -3.45 9.39
N ASN A 13 -15.03 -3.26 10.71
CA ASN A 13 -16.31 -3.26 11.47
C ASN A 13 -16.59 -1.93 12.19
N THR A 14 -15.53 -1.18 12.52
CA THR A 14 -15.51 0.14 13.16
C THR A 14 -14.57 0.97 12.30
N LEU A 15 -15.11 1.87 11.47
CA LEU A 15 -14.37 2.51 10.37
C LEU A 15 -12.96 2.94 10.79
N GLY A 16 -11.94 2.27 10.26
CA GLY A 16 -10.55 2.70 10.42
C GLY A 16 -10.33 4.09 9.83
N TYR A 17 -9.26 4.77 10.24
CA TYR A 17 -8.92 6.13 9.80
C TYR A 17 -8.92 6.31 8.27
N PHE A 18 -8.43 5.32 7.53
CA PHE A 18 -8.45 5.35 6.06
C PHE A 18 -9.81 5.06 5.43
N ASN A 19 -10.74 4.51 6.21
CA ASN A 19 -12.07 4.11 5.76
C ASN A 19 -13.18 4.98 6.35
N LEU A 20 -12.86 6.11 6.99
CA LEU A 20 -13.86 7.01 7.59
C LEU A 20 -14.94 7.48 6.61
N HIS A 21 -14.54 7.70 5.35
CA HIS A 21 -15.43 8.08 4.27
C HIS A 21 -16.45 6.99 3.90
N CYS A 22 -16.27 5.75 4.36
CA CYS A 22 -17.19 4.63 4.17
C CYS A 22 -18.28 4.52 5.25
N GLY A 23 -18.29 5.43 6.23
CA GLY A 23 -19.25 5.43 7.33
C GLY A 23 -20.57 6.11 7.04
N ASN A 24 -21.55 5.82 7.90
CA ASN A 24 -22.74 6.68 7.98
C ASN A 24 -22.35 8.04 8.58
N SER A 25 -23.14 9.08 8.28
CA SER A 25 -22.83 10.48 8.59
C SER A 25 -22.49 10.76 10.07
N SER A 26 -23.01 10.00 11.03
CA SER A 26 -22.66 10.11 12.45
C SER A 26 -21.28 9.55 12.82
N GLN A 27 -20.74 8.61 12.03
CA GLN A 27 -19.43 7.98 12.23
C GLN A 27 -18.32 8.67 11.40
N ALA A 28 -18.67 9.26 10.26
CA ALA A 28 -17.75 10.04 9.42
C ALA A 28 -17.37 11.41 10.05
N LEU A 29 -18.07 11.84 11.10
CA LEU A 29 -18.01 13.21 11.64
C LEU A 29 -16.87 13.51 12.62
N ASN A 30 -15.94 12.58 12.89
CA ASN A 30 -14.82 12.89 13.79
C ASN A 30 -13.46 12.37 13.28
N ALA A 31 -13.08 12.81 12.07
CA ALA A 31 -11.74 12.59 11.55
C ALA A 31 -10.64 13.04 12.51
N VAL A 32 -10.89 14.08 13.31
CA VAL A 32 -9.97 14.57 14.35
C VAL A 32 -9.75 13.52 15.44
N ALA A 33 -10.81 12.95 16.01
CA ALA A 33 -10.68 11.92 17.05
C ALA A 33 -9.98 10.65 16.52
N HIS A 34 -10.27 10.23 15.29
CA HIS A 34 -9.56 9.09 14.70
C HIS A 34 -8.08 9.39 14.43
N ARG A 35 -7.75 10.60 13.95
CA ARG A 35 -6.36 11.03 13.82
C ARG A 35 -5.66 11.01 15.17
N ASP A 36 -6.27 11.60 16.20
CA ASP A 36 -5.68 11.70 17.54
C ASP A 36 -5.47 10.31 18.16
N MET A 37 -6.37 9.36 17.87
CA MET A 37 -6.19 7.94 18.23
C MET A 37 -4.97 7.32 17.52
N VAL A 38 -4.82 7.52 16.20
CA VAL A 38 -3.65 7.05 15.45
C VAL A 38 -2.36 7.68 15.99
N VAL A 39 -2.37 8.99 16.29
CA VAL A 39 -1.25 9.71 16.92
C VAL A 39 -0.86 9.07 18.24
N GLU A 40 -1.84 8.80 19.12
CA GLU A 40 -1.58 8.16 20.41
C GLU A 40 -0.95 6.77 20.24
N LYS A 41 -1.45 5.97 19.29
CA LYS A 41 -0.89 4.65 18.99
C LYS A 41 0.54 4.73 18.47
N LEU A 42 0.83 5.66 17.56
CA LEU A 42 2.19 5.89 17.05
C LEU A 42 3.13 6.34 18.18
N GLN A 43 2.70 7.24 19.07
CA GLN A 43 3.48 7.65 20.24
C GLN A 43 3.71 6.51 21.23
N GLN A 44 2.75 5.61 21.42
CA GLN A 44 2.91 4.41 22.24
C GLN A 44 3.94 3.44 21.64
N ILE A 45 3.92 3.25 20.32
CA ILE A 45 4.91 2.45 19.59
C ILE A 45 6.29 3.07 19.74
N ASN A 46 6.43 4.37 19.50
CA ASN A 46 7.71 5.09 19.60
C ASN A 46 8.32 4.97 21.01
N ARG A 47 7.51 5.20 22.06
CA ARG A 47 7.96 5.05 23.46
C ARG A 47 8.39 3.63 23.82
N ARG A 48 7.82 2.60 23.18
CA ARG A 48 8.20 1.20 23.42
C ARG A 48 9.46 0.83 22.66
N ALA A 49 9.58 1.26 21.40
CA ALA A 49 10.80 1.10 20.61
C ALA A 49 11.99 1.73 21.33
N ALA A 50 11.85 2.97 21.83
CA ALA A 50 12.89 3.66 22.60
C ALA A 50 13.28 2.95 23.92
N LYS A 51 12.41 2.12 24.50
CA LYS A 51 12.72 1.32 25.71
C LYS A 51 13.40 0.00 25.38
N ALA A 52 13.15 -0.55 24.20
CA ALA A 52 13.67 -1.85 23.77
C ALA A 52 14.99 -1.71 22.99
N SER A 53 15.32 -0.50 22.57
CA SER A 53 16.49 -0.17 21.76
C SER A 53 17.59 0.45 22.62
N ASP A 54 18.84 0.12 22.30
CA ASP A 54 19.99 0.94 22.68
C ASP A 54 19.87 2.33 22.02
N GLU A 55 20.53 3.36 22.58
CA GLU A 55 20.37 4.78 22.23
C GLU A 55 20.59 5.14 20.74
N ASN A 56 21.06 4.21 19.90
CA ASN A 56 21.40 4.42 18.50
C ASN A 56 20.64 3.55 17.47
N THR A 57 19.64 2.75 17.85
CA THR A 57 18.95 1.86 16.89
C THR A 57 17.61 2.43 16.41
N THR A 58 17.50 2.65 15.10
CA THR A 58 16.22 2.97 14.46
C THR A 58 15.35 1.72 14.36
N THR A 59 14.15 1.75 14.94
CA THR A 59 13.17 0.66 14.81
C THR A 59 12.20 0.95 13.67
N THR A 60 12.28 0.19 12.58
CA THR A 60 11.34 0.28 11.46
C THR A 60 10.16 -0.67 11.66
N MET A 61 8.93 -0.20 11.37
CA MET A 61 7.72 -1.03 11.40
C MET A 61 6.88 -0.86 10.15
N LEU A 62 6.37 -1.96 9.59
CA LEU A 62 5.38 -1.92 8.53
C LEU A 62 3.99 -1.58 9.09
N MET A 63 3.39 -0.52 8.58
CA MET A 63 2.04 -0.10 8.95
C MET A 63 0.94 -0.80 8.13
N ASN A 64 1.25 -1.27 6.91
CA ASN A 64 0.29 -1.89 5.99
C ASN A 64 0.41 -3.43 5.92
N ALA A 65 0.85 -4.06 7.00
CA ALA A 65 1.03 -5.51 7.07
C ALA A 65 0.05 -6.11 8.08
N TYR A 66 -0.88 -6.94 7.63
CA TYR A 66 -1.77 -7.75 8.45
C TYR A 66 -1.01 -8.91 9.12
N HIS A 67 -1.15 -9.04 10.43
CA HIS A 67 -0.55 -10.12 11.20
C HIS A 67 -1.63 -11.00 11.86
N GLY A 68 -2.09 -12.04 11.16
CA GLY A 68 -3.03 -13.04 11.68
C GLY A 68 -2.34 -14.31 12.20
N THR A 69 -3.03 -15.07 13.04
CA THR A 69 -2.52 -16.34 13.62
C THR A 69 -2.25 -17.45 12.60
N ARG A 70 -2.75 -17.30 11.35
CA ARG A 70 -2.57 -18.28 10.26
C ARG A 70 -1.97 -17.71 8.98
N LEU A 71 -2.00 -16.39 8.79
CA LEU A 71 -1.51 -15.70 7.61
C LEU A 71 -1.01 -14.30 7.99
N SER A 72 0.22 -13.99 7.61
CA SER A 72 0.72 -12.62 7.54
C SER A 72 0.67 -12.17 6.09
N GLY A 73 0.23 -10.94 5.82
CA GLY A 73 0.14 -10.43 4.45
C GLY A 73 -0.02 -8.92 4.39
N GLU A 74 0.04 -8.34 3.20
CA GLU A 74 -0.14 -6.90 3.02
C GLU A 74 -1.63 -6.57 2.86
N MET A 75 -2.07 -5.48 3.46
CA MET A 75 -3.41 -4.95 3.20
C MET A 75 -3.40 -4.23 1.85
N SER A 76 -4.04 -4.85 0.86
CA SER A 76 -4.15 -4.26 -0.49
C SER A 76 -5.33 -3.30 -0.55
N TYR A 77 -5.09 -2.12 -1.11
CA TYR A 77 -6.15 -1.19 -1.44
C TYR A 77 -6.83 -1.56 -2.78
N PRO A 78 -8.15 -1.37 -2.90
CA PRO A 78 -9.07 -1.09 -1.81
C PRO A 78 -9.33 -2.33 -0.94
N ASN A 79 -9.42 -2.17 0.38
CA ASN A 79 -9.59 -3.27 1.34
C ASN A 79 -11.05 -3.46 1.81
N PHE A 80 -11.98 -2.58 1.43
CA PHE A 80 -13.42 -2.70 1.70
C PHE A 80 -14.19 -3.40 0.57
N LYS A 81 -15.31 -4.04 0.92
CA LYS A 81 -16.32 -4.55 -0.03
C LYS A 81 -17.48 -3.56 -0.17
N GLY A 82 -18.32 -3.76 -1.19
CA GLY A 82 -19.51 -2.93 -1.42
C GLY A 82 -19.21 -1.62 -2.13
N ASP A 83 -20.18 -0.69 -2.13
CA ASP A 83 -20.14 0.52 -2.94
C ASP A 83 -18.99 1.46 -2.55
N CYS A 84 -18.62 1.52 -1.27
CA CYS A 84 -17.50 2.34 -0.83
C CYS A 84 -16.14 1.89 -1.38
N ARG A 85 -16.01 0.64 -1.88
CA ARG A 85 -14.77 0.16 -2.50
C ARG A 85 -14.28 1.08 -3.61
N LYS A 86 -15.20 1.71 -4.34
CA LYS A 86 -14.91 2.65 -5.43
C LYS A 86 -14.31 3.97 -4.95
N LEU A 87 -14.52 4.32 -3.68
CA LEU A 87 -14.08 5.56 -3.04
C LEU A 87 -12.89 5.34 -2.09
N ASN A 88 -12.53 4.08 -1.83
CA ASN A 88 -11.46 3.70 -0.94
C ASN A 88 -10.10 3.82 -1.62
N TYR A 89 -9.59 5.04 -1.62
CA TYR A 89 -8.24 5.38 -2.07
C TYR A 89 -7.32 5.53 -0.86
N PRO A 90 -6.03 5.17 -0.98
CA PRO A 90 -5.06 5.49 0.05
C PRO A 90 -5.01 7.02 0.22
N ASN A 91 -5.02 7.50 1.47
CA ASN A 91 -4.79 8.91 1.79
C ASN A 91 -3.58 9.04 2.71
N VAL A 92 -2.39 9.15 2.10
CA VAL A 92 -1.14 9.27 2.87
C VAL A 92 -0.98 10.63 3.53
N ASP A 93 -1.65 11.69 3.04
CA ASP A 93 -1.59 13.03 3.64
C ASP A 93 -2.05 12.98 5.10
N LEU A 94 -3.18 12.30 5.33
CA LEU A 94 -3.76 12.11 6.65
C LEU A 94 -2.84 11.29 7.56
N LEU A 95 -2.14 10.30 7.00
CA LEU A 95 -1.17 9.50 7.75
C LEU A 95 0.04 10.35 8.15
N TYR A 96 0.59 11.13 7.24
CA TYR A 96 1.77 11.95 7.51
C TYR A 96 1.50 13.05 8.53
N GLN A 97 0.31 13.65 8.51
CA GLN A 97 -0.12 14.53 9.59
C GLN A 97 -0.08 13.84 10.96
N ALA A 98 -0.58 12.61 11.05
CA ALA A 98 -0.53 11.84 12.29
C ALA A 98 0.91 11.49 12.71
N CYS A 99 1.77 11.15 11.76
CA CYS A 99 3.19 10.88 12.02
C CYS A 99 3.93 12.11 12.55
N ASP A 100 3.71 13.28 11.95
CA ASP A 100 4.35 14.55 12.33
C ASP A 100 3.92 15.01 13.73
N MET A 101 2.65 14.79 14.07
CA MET A 101 2.11 15.00 15.42
C MET A 101 2.67 14.01 16.43
N ALA A 102 2.86 12.75 16.03
CA ALA A 102 3.43 11.70 16.88
C ALA A 102 4.96 11.77 17.01
N LYS A 103 5.63 12.64 16.24
CA LYS A 103 7.09 12.74 16.17
C LYS A 103 7.75 11.41 15.81
N VAL A 104 7.16 10.73 14.82
CA VAL A 104 7.71 9.53 14.21
C VAL A 104 7.98 9.79 12.74
N ASP A 105 9.08 9.26 12.22
CA ASP A 105 9.35 9.31 10.79
C ASP A 105 8.52 8.24 10.07
N CYS A 106 7.85 8.65 9.00
CA CYS A 106 6.99 7.81 8.21
C CYS A 106 7.30 8.02 6.74
N GLY A 107 7.49 6.91 6.03
CA GLY A 107 7.63 6.88 4.58
C GLY A 107 6.68 5.87 3.95
N HIS A 108 6.60 5.90 2.63
CA HIS A 108 5.79 4.98 1.84
C HIS A 108 6.64 4.22 0.83
N ILE A 109 6.17 3.03 0.49
CA ILE A 109 6.72 2.20 -0.56
C ILE A 109 5.57 1.91 -1.54
N LEU A 110 5.79 2.18 -2.83
CA LEU A 110 4.85 1.77 -3.86
C LEU A 110 5.13 0.32 -4.25
N ILE A 111 4.21 -0.58 -3.90
CA ILE A 111 4.23 -1.97 -4.37
C ILE A 111 3.29 -2.07 -5.57
N TYR A 112 3.84 -2.41 -6.73
CA TYR A 112 3.09 -2.44 -8.00
C TYR A 112 3.11 -3.82 -8.65
N ARG A 113 2.14 -4.06 -9.53
CA ARG A 113 1.91 -5.33 -10.21
C ARG A 113 1.37 -5.08 -11.60
N ASP A 114 1.70 -5.96 -12.53
CA ASP A 114 1.11 -6.01 -13.87
C ASP A 114 -0.42 -5.70 -13.86
N PRO A 115 -0.86 -4.65 -14.57
CA PRO A 115 -2.26 -4.23 -14.60
C PRO A 115 -3.25 -5.30 -15.05
N TYR A 116 -2.89 -6.17 -16.00
CA TYR A 116 -3.75 -7.29 -16.39
C TYR A 116 -3.90 -8.31 -15.27
N ALA A 117 -2.84 -8.59 -14.53
CA ALA A 117 -2.90 -9.47 -13.36
C ALA A 117 -3.77 -8.88 -12.23
N ILE A 118 -3.80 -7.55 -12.08
CA ILE A 118 -4.75 -6.84 -11.21
C ILE A 118 -6.18 -7.07 -11.70
N MET A 119 -6.47 -6.83 -12.97
CA MET A 119 -7.81 -7.02 -13.55
C MET A 119 -8.29 -8.47 -13.44
N ARG A 120 -7.43 -9.46 -13.70
CA ARG A 120 -7.72 -10.89 -13.50
C ARG A 120 -8.16 -11.18 -12.07
N SER A 121 -7.42 -10.66 -11.09
CA SER A 121 -7.74 -10.84 -9.67
C SER A 121 -9.07 -10.19 -9.30
N THR A 122 -9.28 -8.96 -9.75
CA THR A 122 -10.49 -8.17 -9.50
C THR A 122 -11.74 -8.84 -10.07
N ASN A 123 -11.67 -9.31 -11.31
CA ASN A 123 -12.76 -10.00 -12.00
C ASN A 123 -13.06 -11.35 -11.32
N ARG A 124 -12.04 -12.16 -11.02
CA ARG A 124 -12.21 -13.45 -10.34
C ARG A 124 -12.86 -13.31 -8.97
N ARG A 125 -12.55 -12.24 -8.24
CA ARG A 125 -13.10 -11.97 -6.90
C ARG A 125 -14.48 -11.30 -6.94
N LYS A 126 -15.01 -11.00 -8.13
CA LYS A 126 -16.31 -10.36 -8.36
C LYS A 126 -16.49 -9.07 -7.53
N PHE A 127 -15.42 -8.30 -7.39
CA PHE A 127 -15.42 -7.12 -6.50
C PHE A 127 -16.40 -6.03 -6.90
N HIS A 128 -16.93 -6.07 -8.12
CA HIS A 128 -17.85 -5.08 -8.62
C HIS A 128 -19.24 -5.63 -8.93
N ASN A 129 -19.66 -6.81 -8.42
CA ASN A 129 -21.02 -7.39 -8.60
C ASN A 129 -21.69 -7.01 -9.94
N ASP A 130 -21.40 -7.76 -10.99
CA ASP A 130 -21.86 -7.56 -12.37
C ASP A 130 -21.48 -6.23 -13.05
N SER A 131 -20.84 -5.28 -12.35
CA SER A 131 -20.30 -4.08 -13.00
C SER A 131 -19.13 -4.45 -13.90
N SER A 132 -19.19 -3.93 -15.13
CA SER A 132 -18.25 -4.13 -16.23
C SER A 132 -16.78 -4.01 -15.81
N ILE A 133 -15.92 -4.78 -16.45
CA ILE A 133 -14.46 -4.67 -16.39
C ILE A 133 -13.95 -3.22 -16.49
N VAL A 134 -14.68 -2.38 -17.23
CA VAL A 134 -14.44 -0.94 -17.38
C VAL A 134 -14.52 -0.20 -16.03
N ALA A 135 -15.46 -0.56 -15.15
CA ALA A 135 -15.55 0.04 -13.82
C ALA A 135 -14.31 -0.26 -12.97
N GLY A 136 -13.77 -1.48 -13.08
CA GLY A 136 -12.50 -1.83 -12.43
C GLY A 136 -11.34 -1.00 -12.99
N ILE A 137 -11.25 -0.90 -14.33
CA ILE A 137 -10.22 -0.10 -15.01
C ILE A 137 -10.29 1.37 -14.58
N HIS A 138 -11.47 1.98 -14.58
CA HIS A 138 -11.66 3.37 -14.15
C HIS A 138 -11.29 3.59 -12.69
N MET A 139 -11.67 2.66 -11.80
CA MET A 139 -11.32 2.74 -10.38
C MET A 139 -9.80 2.73 -10.19
N TYR A 140 -9.10 1.78 -10.80
CA TYR A 140 -7.64 1.70 -10.65
C TYR A 140 -6.90 2.86 -11.33
N THR A 141 -7.39 3.33 -12.48
CA THR A 141 -6.83 4.53 -13.14
C THR A 141 -6.95 5.77 -12.26
N SER A 142 -8.13 5.97 -11.65
CA SER A 142 -8.37 7.09 -10.73
C SER A 142 -7.52 6.97 -9.46
N MET A 143 -7.39 5.74 -8.94
CA MET A 143 -6.53 5.45 -7.78
C MET A 143 -5.07 5.78 -8.07
N LEU A 144 -4.56 5.41 -9.24
CA LEU A 144 -3.19 5.76 -9.64
C LEU A 144 -2.99 7.27 -9.77
N SER A 145 -3.98 8.00 -10.29
CA SER A 145 -3.90 9.47 -10.36
C SER A 145 -3.78 10.11 -8.97
N ILE A 146 -4.49 9.57 -7.97
CA ILE A 146 -4.38 10.00 -6.58
C ILE A 146 -3.00 9.64 -6.00
N ILE A 147 -2.53 8.41 -6.24
CA ILE A 147 -1.22 7.95 -5.80
C ILE A 147 -0.10 8.83 -6.41
N GLN A 148 -0.18 9.18 -7.70
CA GLN A 148 0.77 10.10 -8.35
C GLN A 148 0.81 11.45 -7.66
N THR A 149 -0.35 12.02 -7.33
CA THR A 149 -0.43 13.30 -6.62
C THR A 149 0.24 13.21 -5.25
N GLN A 150 0.03 12.09 -4.54
CA GLN A 150 0.62 11.84 -3.23
C GLN A 150 2.14 11.60 -3.31
N LEU A 151 2.61 10.87 -4.32
CA LEU A 151 4.02 10.69 -4.64
C LEU A 151 4.68 12.05 -4.88
N TRP A 152 4.08 12.90 -5.71
CA TRP A 152 4.58 14.27 -5.94
C TRP A 152 4.65 15.11 -4.67
N THR A 153 3.57 15.10 -3.87
CA THR A 153 3.46 15.94 -2.67
C THR A 153 4.42 15.51 -1.56
N HIS A 154 4.64 14.19 -1.43
CA HIS A 154 5.46 13.58 -0.38
C HIS A 154 6.68 12.88 -0.94
N SER A 155 7.28 13.45 -1.99
CA SER A 155 8.44 12.87 -2.68
C SER A 155 9.59 12.54 -1.72
N HIS A 156 9.85 13.41 -0.73
CA HIS A 156 10.86 13.22 0.32
C HIS A 156 10.59 12.06 1.28
N ARG A 157 9.42 11.42 1.20
CA ARG A 157 9.00 10.28 2.03
C ARG A 157 8.87 8.97 1.24
N THR A 158 9.27 8.97 -0.02
CA THR A 158 9.28 7.78 -0.88
C THR A 158 10.50 6.92 -0.55
N LEU A 159 10.28 5.78 0.10
CA LEU A 159 11.35 4.86 0.53
C LEU A 159 11.68 3.79 -0.50
N GLY A 160 10.78 3.51 -1.45
CA GLY A 160 11.01 2.49 -2.45
C GLY A 160 9.87 2.28 -3.44
N CYS A 161 10.22 1.71 -4.60
CA CYS A 161 9.30 1.34 -5.66
C CYS A 161 9.53 -0.14 -6.04
N TRP A 162 8.63 -1.05 -5.67
CA TRP A 162 8.87 -2.50 -5.72
C TRP A 162 7.86 -3.24 -6.58
N SER A 163 8.35 -4.05 -7.51
CA SER A 163 7.52 -4.97 -8.31
C SER A 163 7.18 -6.22 -7.50
N VAL A 164 5.92 -6.64 -7.52
CA VAL A 164 5.47 -7.94 -6.96
C VAL A 164 5.93 -9.12 -7.81
N LEU A 165 6.31 -8.91 -9.08
CA LEU A 165 6.64 -10.00 -10.00
C LEU A 165 8.12 -10.32 -10.05
N ASP A 166 8.98 -9.31 -9.88
CA ASP A 166 10.42 -9.51 -9.92
C ASP A 166 11.13 -8.41 -9.12
N PRO A 167 11.28 -8.61 -7.80
CA PRO A 167 12.18 -7.78 -7.01
C PRO A 167 13.61 -8.05 -7.48
N THR A 168 14.16 -7.08 -8.21
CA THR A 168 15.54 -7.03 -8.64
C THR A 168 16.49 -6.96 -7.42
N GLU A 169 17.79 -7.18 -7.62
CA GLU A 169 18.78 -7.20 -6.52
C GLU A 169 18.78 -5.90 -5.71
N ASP A 170 18.64 -4.75 -6.36
CA ASP A 170 18.49 -3.42 -5.77
C ASP A 170 17.22 -3.28 -4.91
N VAL A 171 16.11 -3.87 -5.32
CA VAL A 171 14.88 -3.92 -4.51
C VAL A 171 15.13 -4.70 -3.22
N TRP A 172 15.79 -5.85 -3.33
CA TRP A 172 16.14 -6.65 -2.16
C TRP A 172 17.10 -5.96 -1.21
N GLN A 173 18.10 -5.26 -1.72
CA GLN A 173 19.02 -4.47 -0.89
C GLN A 173 18.31 -3.31 -0.18
N SER A 174 17.37 -2.65 -0.87
CA SER A 174 16.56 -1.57 -0.30
C SER A 174 15.64 -2.08 0.82
N ILE A 175 14.98 -3.22 0.59
CA ILE A 175 14.19 -3.91 1.62
C ILE A 175 15.08 -4.27 2.81
N GLN A 176 16.23 -4.90 2.56
CA GLN A 176 17.18 -5.29 3.62
C GLN A 176 17.59 -4.10 4.49
N ARG A 177 17.90 -2.95 3.87
CA ARG A 177 18.28 -1.72 4.55
C ARG A 177 17.14 -1.17 5.42
N ILE A 178 15.93 -1.10 4.88
CA ILE A 178 14.75 -0.58 5.59
C ILE A 178 14.43 -1.43 6.83
N PHE A 179 14.57 -2.75 6.72
CA PHE A 179 14.28 -3.68 7.82
C PHE A 179 15.46 -3.95 8.75
N GLY A 180 16.64 -3.39 8.48
CA GLY A 180 17.84 -3.60 9.29
C GLY A 180 18.31 -5.06 9.33
N TRP A 181 18.00 -5.86 8.30
CA TRP A 181 18.45 -7.25 8.26
C TRP A 181 19.95 -7.32 8.01
N GLU A 182 20.68 -8.00 8.89
CA GLU A 182 22.15 -8.05 8.84
C GLU A 182 22.65 -8.92 7.67
N SER A 183 21.82 -9.83 7.16
CA SER A 183 22.19 -10.69 6.05
C SER A 183 21.04 -11.00 5.09
N ARG A 184 21.41 -11.24 3.83
CA ARG A 184 20.50 -11.72 2.78
C ARG A 184 19.83 -13.06 3.14
N ILE A 185 20.50 -13.88 3.96
CA ILE A 185 19.98 -15.18 4.41
C ILE A 185 18.80 -14.98 5.37
N GLU A 186 18.92 -14.02 6.30
CA GLU A 186 17.85 -13.68 7.24
C GLU A 186 16.63 -13.13 6.51
N MET A 187 16.85 -12.18 5.60
CA MET A 187 15.82 -11.68 4.69
C MET A 187 15.15 -12.82 3.91
N ALA A 188 15.93 -13.67 3.24
CA ALA A 188 15.39 -14.74 2.41
C ALA A 188 14.54 -15.74 3.23
N LYS A 189 14.91 -16.00 4.49
CA LYS A 189 14.11 -16.84 5.41
C LYS A 189 12.79 -16.18 5.79
N ALA A 190 12.77 -14.87 5.99
CA ALA A 190 11.55 -14.11 6.28
C ALA A 190 10.64 -14.03 5.04
N VAL A 191 11.20 -13.62 3.92
CA VAL A 191 10.49 -13.38 2.65
C VAL A 191 9.94 -14.67 2.04
N ARG A 192 10.70 -15.77 2.02
CA ARG A 192 10.22 -17.05 1.41
C ARG A 192 8.97 -17.63 2.07
N LYS A 193 8.67 -17.26 3.32
CA LYS A 193 7.46 -17.71 4.01
C LYS A 193 6.20 -16.98 3.55
N ILE A 194 6.35 -15.81 2.94
CA ILE A 194 5.25 -14.87 2.66
C ILE A 194 5.14 -14.50 1.17
N TYR A 195 6.26 -14.50 0.44
CA TYR A 195 6.32 -14.11 -0.96
C TYR A 195 6.08 -15.30 -1.88
N TRP A 196 5.06 -15.18 -2.71
CA TRP A 196 4.81 -16.07 -3.84
C TRP A 196 5.23 -15.34 -5.12
N ASN A 197 6.26 -15.87 -5.81
CA ASN A 197 6.66 -15.38 -7.14
C ASN A 197 5.56 -15.67 -8.19
N PRO A 198 4.77 -14.68 -8.63
CA PRO A 198 3.70 -14.91 -9.58
C PRO A 198 4.29 -15.09 -10.99
N LYS A 199 3.75 -16.05 -11.76
CA LYS A 199 4.15 -16.19 -13.17
C LYS A 199 3.69 -14.97 -13.98
N PRO A 200 4.55 -14.42 -14.86
CA PRO A 200 4.14 -13.44 -15.85
C PRO A 200 2.97 -13.95 -16.70
N LEU A 201 2.12 -13.03 -17.17
CA LEU A 201 1.01 -13.33 -18.08
C LEU A 201 1.51 -13.40 -19.52
N LEU A 202 1.07 -14.42 -20.26
CA LEU A 202 1.21 -14.48 -21.72
C LEU A 202 0.22 -13.51 -22.38
N GLU A 203 0.52 -13.04 -23.60
CA GLU A 203 -0.35 -12.10 -24.33
C GLU A 203 -1.76 -12.68 -24.57
N GLU A 204 -1.86 -13.96 -24.93
CA GLU A 204 -3.14 -14.67 -25.09
C GLU A 204 -3.97 -14.67 -23.79
N GLU A 205 -3.32 -14.74 -22.63
CA GLU A 205 -4.01 -14.65 -21.34
C GLU A 205 -4.52 -13.23 -21.07
N LYS A 206 -3.82 -12.19 -21.53
CA LYS A 206 -4.22 -10.78 -21.35
C LYS A 206 -5.50 -10.46 -22.11
N GLU A 207 -5.64 -10.95 -23.34
CA GLU A 207 -6.86 -10.78 -24.16
C GLU A 207 -8.09 -11.46 -23.54
N LEU A 208 -7.89 -12.63 -22.90
CA LEU A 208 -8.95 -13.32 -22.16
C LEU A 208 -9.36 -12.57 -20.89
N ILE A 209 -8.45 -11.82 -20.28
CA ILE A 209 -8.74 -11.01 -19.09
C ILE A 209 -9.48 -9.73 -19.48
N VAL A 210 -8.98 -9.01 -20.48
CA VAL A 210 -9.53 -7.75 -20.97
C VAL A 210 -9.84 -7.88 -22.47
N PRO A 211 -11.12 -8.06 -22.84
CA PRO A 211 -11.51 -8.10 -24.24
C PRO A 211 -11.04 -6.87 -25.02
N THR A 212 -10.64 -7.04 -26.28
CA THR A 212 -10.06 -6.00 -27.14
C THR A 212 -10.94 -4.75 -27.27
N ILE A 213 -12.27 -4.90 -27.17
CA ILE A 213 -13.22 -3.78 -27.16
C ILE A 213 -12.98 -2.78 -26.01
N TYR A 214 -12.28 -3.19 -24.95
CA TYR A 214 -11.94 -2.36 -23.81
C TYR A 214 -10.47 -1.93 -23.80
N ALA A 215 -9.71 -2.23 -24.86
CA ALA A 215 -8.30 -1.85 -24.98
C ALA A 215 -8.05 -0.36 -24.73
N PRO A 216 -8.84 0.61 -25.27
CA PRO A 216 -8.59 2.03 -25.01
C PRO A 216 -8.64 2.42 -23.53
N TYR A 217 -9.50 1.76 -22.75
CA TYR A 217 -9.59 1.97 -21.31
C TYR A 217 -8.39 1.35 -20.60
N MET A 218 -8.01 0.14 -21.01
CA MET A 218 -6.87 -0.57 -20.47
C MET A 218 -5.55 0.18 -20.75
N ASP A 219 -5.40 0.76 -21.93
CA ASP A 219 -4.25 1.60 -22.30
C ASP A 219 -4.13 2.81 -21.37
N SER A 220 -5.26 3.41 -20.99
CA SER A 220 -5.25 4.49 -20.00
C SER A 220 -4.73 3.99 -18.64
N PHE A 221 -5.16 2.82 -18.20
CA PHE A 221 -4.67 2.24 -16.94
C PHE A 221 -3.19 1.88 -17.01
N LEU A 222 -2.73 1.29 -18.11
CA LEU A 222 -1.32 0.98 -18.35
C LEU A 222 -0.45 2.24 -18.29
N ARG A 223 -0.83 3.30 -18.99
CA ARG A 223 -0.08 4.58 -18.95
C ARG A 223 0.02 5.16 -17.54
N HIS A 224 -1.11 5.27 -16.82
CA HIS A 224 -1.06 5.79 -15.45
C HIS A 224 -0.23 4.89 -14.53
N HIS A 225 -0.23 3.58 -14.76
CA HIS A 225 0.59 2.65 -14.00
C HIS A 225 2.08 2.89 -14.26
N GLU A 226 2.49 2.95 -15.53
CA GLU A 226 3.87 3.24 -15.93
C GLU A 226 4.35 4.59 -15.38
N ASP A 227 3.55 5.65 -15.56
CA ASP A 227 3.86 6.99 -15.06
C ASP A 227 4.01 7.01 -13.52
N SER A 228 3.16 6.27 -12.80
CA SER A 228 3.24 6.17 -11.33
C SER A 228 4.50 5.45 -10.86
N VAL A 229 4.85 4.35 -11.55
CA VAL A 229 6.04 3.56 -11.22
C VAL A 229 7.30 4.36 -11.51
N GLU A 230 7.36 5.03 -12.66
CA GLU A 230 8.50 5.85 -13.05
C GLU A 230 8.71 7.01 -12.07
N LEU A 231 7.64 7.74 -11.74
CA LEU A 231 7.69 8.80 -10.73
C LEU A 231 8.23 8.28 -9.39
N CYS A 232 7.73 7.13 -8.94
CA CYS A 232 8.15 6.55 -7.66
C CYS A 232 9.62 6.12 -7.68
N ARG A 233 10.13 5.56 -8.78
CA ARG A 233 11.55 5.22 -8.93
C ARG A 233 12.43 6.45 -8.83
N GLN A 234 12.12 7.49 -9.60
CA GLN A 234 12.87 8.76 -9.58
C GLN A 234 12.95 9.37 -8.18
N GLN A 235 11.84 9.33 -7.44
CA GLN A 235 11.78 9.85 -6.08
C GLN A 235 12.53 8.97 -5.07
N ALA A 236 12.39 7.65 -5.17
CA ALA A 236 13.12 6.71 -4.31
C ALA A 236 14.64 6.85 -4.51
N GLU A 237 15.11 6.94 -5.76
CA GLU A 237 16.52 7.15 -6.08
C GLU A 237 17.04 8.47 -5.49
N ALA A 238 16.29 9.57 -5.65
CA ALA A 238 16.65 10.86 -5.07
C ALA A 238 16.79 10.82 -3.53
N ASN A 239 16.02 9.96 -2.85
CA ASN A 239 16.06 9.82 -1.39
C ASN A 239 17.14 8.84 -0.90
N THR A 240 17.69 7.96 -1.76
CA THR A 240 18.75 7.02 -1.35
C THR A 240 20.13 7.66 -1.13
N HIS A 241 20.26 8.97 -1.38
CA HIS A 241 21.51 9.73 -1.23
C HIS A 241 21.63 10.51 0.09
N TYR A 242 20.77 10.24 1.07
CA TYR A 242 20.87 10.79 2.45
C TYR A 242 21.29 9.74 3.45
#